data_AF-A0A3M9MPD9-F1
#
_entry.id   AF-A0A3M9MPD9-F1
#
_cell.length_a   1.000
_cell.length_b   1.000
_cell.length_c   1.000
_cell.angle_alpha   90.00
_cell.angle_beta   90.00
_cell.angle_gamma   90.00
#
_symmetry.space_group_name_H-M   'P 1'
#
loop_
_entity.id
_entity.type
_entity.pdbx_description
1 polymer ?
#
loop_
_entity_poly.entity_id
_entity_poly.type
_entity_poly.pdbx_seq_one_letter_code
_entity_poly.pdbx_strand_id
1 'polypeptide(L)' 'MSYTWDMAFLLEYFREIDISRLTHQEAKQCLYYLNLIQLSNQAYEAEGAPIREKVIERLKELENQQQKS' A
#
# COMPACT_ATOMS: atom_id res chain seq x y z
N MET A 1 -4.47 8.06 -25.08
CA MET A 1 -3.28 8.15 -24.22
C MET A 1 -3.49 7.21 -23.06
N SER A 2 -2.70 6.13 -22.99
CA SER A 2 -2.85 5.11 -21.96
C SER A 2 -2.05 5.52 -20.73
N TYR A 3 -2.71 5.71 -19.59
CA TYR A 3 -2.14 6.09 -18.29
C TYR A 3 -1.33 4.96 -17.62
N THR A 4 -0.72 4.06 -18.40
CA THR A 4 -0.06 2.86 -17.87
C THR A 4 1.31 3.17 -17.25
N TRP A 5 1.90 4.33 -17.56
CA TRP A 5 3.19 4.75 -16.98
C TRP A 5 3.07 5.19 -15.51
N ASP A 6 1.89 5.61 -15.05
CA ASP A 6 1.73 6.15 -13.69
C ASP A 6 1.64 5.07 -12.61
N MET A 7 1.06 3.91 -12.92
CA MET A 7 0.81 2.85 -11.92
C MET A 7 2.06 2.01 -11.62
N ALA A 8 2.90 1.76 -12.63
CA ALA A 8 4.20 1.11 -12.42
C ALA A 8 5.10 1.98 -11.53
N PHE A 9 5.14 3.29 -11.76
CA PHE A 9 5.88 4.23 -10.93
C PHE A 9 5.39 4.21 -9.48
N LEU A 10 4.08 4.23 -9.26
CA LEU A 10 3.51 4.16 -7.91
C LEU A 10 3.88 2.84 -7.21
N LEU A 11 3.88 1.72 -7.93
CA LEU A 11 4.25 0.44 -7.36
C LEU A 11 5.74 0.39 -6.97
N GLU A 12 6.64 0.94 -7.79
CA GLU A 12 8.05 1.09 -7.44
C GLU A 12 8.23 2.02 -6.23
N TYR A 13 7.50 3.14 -6.18
CA TYR A 13 7.50 4.01 -5.01
C TYR A 13 7.12 3.23 -3.73
N PHE A 14 6.09 2.39 -3.79
CA PHE A 14 5.68 1.54 -2.68
C PHE A 14 6.72 0.51 -2.24
N ARG A 15 7.67 0.13 -3.11
CA ARG A 15 8.78 -0.77 -2.72
C ARG A 15 9.83 -0.07 -1.88
N GLU A 16 9.99 1.24 -2.08
CA GLU A 16 11.01 2.05 -1.42
C GLU A 16 10.53 2.69 -0.12
N ILE A 17 9.21 2.79 0.10
CA ILE A 17 8.69 3.38 1.33
C ILE A 17 8.99 2.51 2.56
N ASP A 18 9.36 3.18 3.66
CA ASP A 18 9.45 2.54 4.96
C ASP A 18 8.05 2.43 5.61
N ILE A 19 7.40 1.30 5.37
CA ILE A 19 6.04 1.00 5.86
C ILE A 19 5.96 1.08 7.40
N SER A 20 7.05 0.79 8.11
CA SER A 20 7.05 0.78 9.59
C SER A 20 6.83 2.17 10.20
N ARG A 21 7.12 3.24 9.45
CA ARG A 21 7.01 4.63 9.89
C ARG A 21 5.69 5.28 9.52
N LEU A 22 4.85 4.57 8.77
CA LEU A 22 3.54 5.10 8.38
C LEU A 22 2.66 5.34 9.60
N THR A 23 1.96 6.47 9.56
CA THR A 23 0.82 6.77 10.40
C THR A 23 -0.40 5.96 9.96
N HIS A 24 -1.43 5.94 10.79
CA HIS A 24 -2.67 5.21 10.51
C HIS A 24 -3.38 5.74 9.25
N GLN A 25 -3.34 7.06 9.02
CA GLN A 25 -3.94 7.65 7.82
C GLN A 25 -3.13 7.32 6.57
N GLU A 26 -1.80 7.43 6.63
CA GLU A 26 -0.93 7.12 5.48
C GLU A 26 -1.04 5.64 5.10
N ALA A 27 -1.06 4.73 6.07
CA ALA A 27 -1.22 3.30 5.80
C ALA A 27 -2.58 2.98 5.14
N LYS A 28 -3.67 3.66 5.55
CA LYS A 28 -4.97 3.54 4.84
C LYS A 28 -4.90 4.05 3.40
N GLN A 29 -4.21 5.18 3.17
CA GLN A 29 -4.01 5.70 1.82
C GLN A 29 -3.16 4.74 0.97
N CYS A 30 -2.10 4.16 1.53
CA CYS A 30 -1.29 3.16 0.85
C CYS A 30 -2.13 1.96 0.38
N LEU A 31 -3.00 1.42 1.23
CA LEU A 31 -3.92 0.34 0.83
C LEU A 31 -4.88 0.75 -0.29
N TYR A 32 -5.42 1.97 -0.22
CA TYR A 32 -6.31 2.48 -1.25
C TYR A 32 -5.60 2.53 -2.62
N TYR A 33 -4.38 3.09 -2.67
CA TYR A 33 -3.61 3.15 -3.91
C TYR A 33 -3.16 1.77 -4.41
N LEU A 34 -2.74 0.86 -3.53
CA LEU A 34 -2.40 -0.51 -3.91
C LEU A 34 -3.60 -1.24 -4.54
N ASN A 35 -4.81 -1.03 -4.01
CA ASN A 35 -6.02 -1.56 -4.62
C ASN A 35 -6.29 -0.94 -6.00
N LEU A 36 -6.08 0.38 -6.17
CA LEU A 36 -6.23 1.02 -7.47
C LEU A 36 -5.22 0.50 -8.51
N ILE A 37 -3.97 0.27 -8.09
CA ILE A 37 -2.93 -0.31 -8.94
C ILE A 37 -3.34 -1.71 -9.41
N GLN A 38 -3.83 -2.56 -8.49
CA GLN A 38 -4.35 -3.89 -8.83
C GLN A 38 -5.51 -3.83 -9.82
N LEU A 39 -6.48 -2.92 -9.60
CA LEU A 39 -7.62 -2.74 -10.52
C LEU A 39 -7.19 -2.25 -11.91
N SER A 40 -6.09 -1.51 -11.99
CA SER A 40 -5.57 -1.00 -13.27
C SER A 40 -4.90 -2.08 -14.12
N ASN A 41 -4.25 -3.06 -13.48
CA ASN A 41 -3.58 -4.16 -14.17
C ASN A 41 -3.39 -5.34 -13.20
N GLN A 42 -4.00 -6.47 -13.53
CA GLN A 42 -3.95 -7.69 -12.72
C GLN A 42 -2.53 -8.25 -12.57
N ALA A 43 -1.61 -7.95 -13.49
CA ALA A 43 -0.20 -8.33 -13.34
C ALA A 43 0.45 -7.74 -12.08
N TYR A 44 0.01 -6.54 -11.64
CA TYR A 44 0.51 -5.90 -10.44
C TYR A 44 -0.06 -6.49 -9.15
N GLU A 45 -1.04 -7.41 -9.23
CA GLU A 45 -1.55 -8.10 -8.04
C GLU A 45 -0.45 -8.90 -7.35
N ALA A 46 0.29 -9.71 -8.12
CA ALA A 46 1.38 -10.53 -7.58
C ALA A 46 2.53 -9.67 -7.04
N GLU A 47 2.82 -8.56 -7.72
CA GLU A 47 3.92 -7.66 -7.32
C GLU A 47 3.56 -6.78 -6.11
N GLY A 48 2.30 -6.37 -5.98
CA GLY A 48 1.79 -5.53 -4.90
C GLY A 48 1.35 -6.30 -3.66
N ALA A 49 1.09 -7.60 -3.76
CA ALA A 49 0.63 -8.44 -2.64
C ALA A 49 1.56 -8.38 -1.41
N PRO A 50 2.90 -8.51 -1.53
CA PRO A 50 3.79 -8.44 -0.38
C PRO A 50 3.78 -7.08 0.31
N ILE A 51 3.63 -6.00 -0.46
CA ILE A 51 3.57 -4.63 0.05
C ILE A 51 2.24 -4.45 0.80
N ARG A 52 1.14 -4.90 0.20
CA ARG A 52 -0.20 -4.85 0.78
C ARG A 52 -0.26 -5.56 2.13
N GLU A 53 0.34 -6.75 2.24
CA GLU A 53 0.43 -7.50 3.49
C GLU A 53 1.14 -6.69 4.59
N LYS A 54 2.32 -6.13 4.29
CA LYS A 54 3.06 -5.28 5.23
C LYS A 54 2.26 -4.06 5.69
N VAL A 55 1.53 -3.40 4.77
CA VAL A 55 0.69 -2.24 5.11
C VAL A 55 -0.49 -2.67 5.99
N ILE A 56 -1.10 -3.84 5.74
CA ILE A 56 -2.17 -4.40 6.59
C ILE A 56 -1.65 -4.71 7.99
N GLU A 57 -0.48 -5.33 8.10
CA GLU A 57 0.16 -5.62 9.39
C GLU A 57 0.40 -4.33 10.16
N ARG A 58 0.96 -3.30 9.50
CA ARG A 58 1.18 -2.00 10.11
C ARG A 58 -0.12 -1.35 10.61
N LEU A 59 -1.21 -1.45 9.85
CA LEU A 59 -2.50 -0.94 10.28
C LEU A 59 -3.01 -1.64 11.54
N LYS A 60 -2.90 -2.97 11.59
CA LYS A 60 -3.28 -3.75 12.78
C LYS A 60 -2.46 -3.34 14.00
N GLU A 61 -1.15 -3.12 13.84
CA GLU A 61 -0.29 -2.62 14.92
C GLU A 61 -0.80 -1.28 15.47
N LEU A 62 -1.11 -0.34 14.57
CA LEU A 62 -1.58 1.00 14.92
C LEU A 62 -2.97 0.97 15.57
N GLU A 63 -3.88 0.14 15.07
CA GLU A 63 -5.21 -0.06 15.66
C GLU A 63 -5.10 -0.65 17.07
N ASN A 64 -4.21 -1.62 17.28
CA ASN A 64 -3.94 -2.19 18.60
C ASN A 64 -3.31 -1.18 19.58
N GLN A 65 -2.53 -0.22 19.08
CA GLN A 65 -1.98 0.86 19.91
C GLN A 65 -3.07 1.87 20.33
N GLN A 66 -4.01 2.19 19.43
CA GLN A 66 -5.13 3.08 19.73
C GLN A 66 -6.11 2.49 20.75
N GLN A 67 -6.35 1.17 20.70
CA GLN A 67 -7.24 0.50 21.67
C GLN A 67 -6.63 0.37 23.08
N LYS A 68 -5.31 0.53 23.21
CA LYS A 68 -4.57 0.44 24.49
C LYS A 68 -4.32 1.80 25.14
N SER A 69 -4.63 2.90 24.46
CA SER A 69 -4.62 4.27 25.02
C SER A 69 -6.01 4.67 25.45
#